data_AF-A0A9Q3GDD3-F1
#
_entry.id   AF-A0A9Q3GDD3-F1
#
_cell.length_a   1.000
_cell.length_b   1.000
_cell.length_c   1.000
_cell.angle_alpha   90.00
_cell.angle_beta   90.00
_cell.angle_gamma   90.00
#
_symmetry.space_group_name_H-M   'P 1'
#
loop_
_entity.id
_entity.type
_entity.pdbx_description
1 polymer ?
#
loop_
_entity_poly.entity_id
_entity_poly.type
_entity_poly.pdbx_seq_one_letter_code
_entity_poly.pdbx_strand_id
1 'polypeptide(L)'
;MIVHDLQELNKVTIKDACLPPHIEECLDEVAGRSCYGLEAIMGGYYERELDVTTRPLTTFEAPLGKMQLKRLPQGATNSVAVYQAQMSWILQQEIPESVGISIDYGGIKGPRSL
;
A
#
# COMPACT_ATOMS: atom_id res chain seq x y z
N MET A 1 -18.23 -5.20 -1.05
CA MET A 1 -16.98 -4.99 -0.30
C MET A 1 -17.28 -5.15 1.17
N ILE A 2 -16.54 -6.00 1.87
CA ILE A 2 -16.68 -6.15 3.34
C ILE A 2 -15.67 -5.19 3.98
N VAL A 3 -16.10 -4.43 4.98
CA VAL A 3 -15.21 -3.58 5.78
C VAL A 3 -14.95 -4.30 7.10
N HIS A 4 -13.67 -4.51 7.43
CA HIS A 4 -13.25 -5.13 8.68
C HIS A 4 -12.95 -4.03 9.70
N ASP A 5 -13.60 -4.05 10.86
CA ASP A 5 -13.20 -3.16 11.96
C ASP A 5 -11.92 -3.71 12.61
N LEU A 6 -10.81 -3.03 12.34
CA LEU A 6 -9.47 -3.40 12.81
C LEU A 6 -8.98 -2.49 13.92
N GLN A 7 -9.82 -1.62 14.50
CA GLN A 7 -9.40 -0.63 15.49
C GLN A 7 -8.72 -1.28 16.71
N GLU A 8 -9.29 -2.35 17.26
CA GLU A 8 -8.71 -3.05 18.41
C GLU A 8 -7.38 -3.73 18.06
N LEU A 9 -7.30 -4.36 16.88
CA LEU A 9 -6.04 -4.95 16.39
C LEU A 9 -4.97 -3.86 16.20
N ASN A 10 -5.36 -2.70 15.66
CA ASN A 10 -4.46 -1.61 15.37
C ASN A 10 -3.86 -0.98 16.64
N LYS A 11 -4.61 -0.95 17.76
CA LYS A 11 -4.12 -0.46 19.06
C LYS A 11 -2.95 -1.26 19.61
N VAL A 12 -2.93 -2.57 19.35
CA VAL A 12 -1.90 -3.49 19.88
C VAL A 12 -0.83 -3.85 18.86
N THR A 13 -1.00 -3.44 17.60
CA THR A 13 -0.03 -3.70 16.53
C THR A 13 1.16 -2.76 16.68
N ILE A 14 2.37 -3.32 16.73
CA ILE A 14 3.61 -2.55 16.70
C ILE A 14 3.68 -1.82 15.35
N LYS A 15 3.82 -0.49 15.40
CA LYS A 15 3.85 0.36 14.21
C LYS A 15 5.16 0.17 13.46
N ASP A 16 5.04 -0.03 12.15
CA ASP A 16 6.17 0.11 11.24
C ASP A 16 6.58 1.60 11.18
N ALA A 17 7.89 1.87 11.18
CA ALA A 17 8.42 3.22 11.07
C ALA A 17 8.47 3.73 9.62
N CYS A 18 8.27 2.85 8.64
CA CYS A 18 8.23 3.18 7.23
C CYS A 18 6.94 3.95 6.91
N LEU A 19 7.06 5.27 6.92
CA LEU A 19 6.00 6.17 6.48
C LEU A 19 5.97 6.21 4.94
N PRO A 20 4.77 6.28 4.33
CA PRO A 20 4.68 6.60 2.91
C PRO A 20 5.29 7.99 2.65
N PRO A 21 5.78 8.25 1.43
CA PRO A 21 6.37 9.54 1.09
C PRO A 21 5.35 10.67 1.31
N HIS A 22 5.85 11.83 1.75
CA HIS A 22 5.01 13.01 1.90
C HIS A 22 4.50 13.48 0.52
N ILE A 23 3.34 14.13 0.51
CA ILE A 23 2.74 14.61 -0.74
C ILE A 23 3.68 15.58 -1.48
N GLU A 24 4.44 16.40 -0.73
CA GLU A 24 5.43 17.33 -1.29
C GLU A 24 6.55 16.58 -2.00
N GLU A 25 7.07 15.50 -1.43
CA GLU A 25 8.08 14.64 -2.05
C GLU A 25 7.55 14.02 -3.36
N CYS A 26 6.27 13.61 -3.38
CA CYS A 26 5.64 13.07 -4.57
C CYS A 26 5.48 14.12 -5.69
N LEU A 27 5.26 15.39 -5.32
CA LEU A 27 5.14 16.50 -6.26
C LEU A 27 6.50 16.91 -6.82
N ASP A 28 7.54 16.93 -5.99
CA ASP A 28 8.91 17.22 -6.41
C ASP A 28 9.41 16.20 -7.45
N GLU A 29 8.97 14.95 -7.32
CA GLU A 29 9.30 13.88 -8.27
C GLU A 29 8.75 14.09 -9.69
N VAL A 30 7.64 14.81 -9.83
CA VAL A 30 7.03 15.14 -11.13
C VAL A 30 7.33 16.57 -11.59
N ALA A 31 7.99 17.37 -10.75
CA ALA A 31 8.45 18.69 -11.11
C ALA A 31 9.44 18.62 -12.30
N GLY A 32 9.28 19.55 -13.26
CA GLY A 32 10.10 19.56 -14.47
C GLY A 32 9.82 18.39 -15.43
N ARG A 33 8.69 17.69 -15.29
CA ARG A 33 8.17 16.78 -16.31
C ARG A 33 7.13 17.48 -17.17
N SER A 34 7.19 17.24 -18.48
CA SER A 34 6.24 17.80 -19.45
C SER A 34 4.82 17.22 -19.29
N CYS A 35 4.73 15.99 -18.78
CA CYS A 35 3.49 15.32 -18.41
C CYS A 35 3.77 14.23 -17.36
N TYR A 36 2.72 13.78 -16.68
CA TYR A 36 2.77 12.64 -15.79
C TYR A 36 1.44 11.88 -15.85
N GLY A 37 1.49 10.58 -15.61
CA GLY A 37 0.33 9.73 -15.38
C GLY A 37 0.19 9.41 -13.89
N LEU A 38 -1.03 9.27 -13.42
CA LEU A 38 -1.31 8.78 -12.07
C LEU A 38 -2.39 7.71 -12.16
N GLU A 39 -2.08 6.51 -11.72
CA GLU A 39 -3.01 5.37 -11.73
C GLU A 39 -3.26 4.88 -10.30
N ALA A 40 -4.53 4.68 -9.95
CA ALA A 40 -4.92 4.02 -8.71
C ALA A 40 -4.81 2.50 -8.88
N ILE A 41 -3.90 1.87 -8.14
CA ILE A 41 -3.63 0.44 -8.20
C ILE A 41 -4.67 -0.28 -7.35
N MET A 42 -5.82 -0.56 -7.97
CA MET A 42 -6.93 -1.21 -7.29
C MET A 42 -6.57 -2.64 -6.88
N GLY A 43 -6.74 -2.93 -5.59
CA GLY A 43 -6.64 -4.29 -5.07
C GLY A 43 -5.22 -4.79 -4.78
N GLY A 44 -4.19 -3.96 -4.96
CA GLY A 44 -2.80 -4.36 -4.72
C GLY A 44 -2.54 -4.91 -3.30
N TYR A 45 -3.23 -4.38 -2.29
CA TYR A 45 -3.19 -4.93 -0.93
C TYR A 45 -3.57 -6.42 -0.87
N TYR A 46 -4.56 -6.84 -1.65
CA TYR A 46 -5.06 -8.22 -1.64
C TYR A 46 -4.12 -9.20 -2.37
N GLU A 47 -3.10 -8.73 -3.06
CA GLU A 47 -2.08 -9.60 -3.66
C GLU A 47 -1.06 -10.07 -2.62
N ARG A 48 -0.86 -9.29 -1.54
CA ARG A 48 0.08 -9.63 -0.46
C ARG A 48 -0.54 -10.65 0.49
N GLU A 49 0.12 -11.80 0.64
CA GLU A 49 -0.26 -12.78 1.66
C GLU A 49 0.10 -12.31 3.07
N LEU A 50 -0.79 -12.60 4.03
CA LEU A 50 -0.43 -12.55 5.45
C LEU A 50 0.35 -13.80 5.82
N ASP A 51 1.33 -13.62 6.71
CA ASP A 51 2.01 -14.72 7.39
C ASP A 51 0.98 -15.64 8.07
N VAL A 52 1.16 -16.96 7.93
CA VAL A 52 0.19 -17.95 8.42
C VAL A 52 -0.06 -17.81 9.92
N THR A 53 0.95 -17.40 10.69
CA THR A 53 0.89 -17.24 12.14
C THR A 53 0.09 -16.00 12.57
N THR A 54 -0.03 -14.98 11.72
CA THR A 54 -0.75 -13.74 12.03
C THR A 54 -2.19 -13.75 11.55
N ARG A 55 -2.57 -14.64 10.63
CA ARG A 55 -3.96 -14.77 10.12
C ARG A 55 -5.01 -14.88 11.23
N PRO A 56 -4.82 -15.65 12.32
CA PRO A 56 -5.83 -15.74 13.39
C PRO A 56 -6.15 -14.39 14.08
N LEU A 57 -5.23 -13.43 14.05
CA LEU A 57 -5.44 -12.08 14.59
C LEU A 57 -6.46 -11.26 13.79
N THR A 58 -6.76 -11.69 12.56
CA THR A 58 -7.70 -11.04 11.63
C THR A 58 -9.06 -11.75 11.55
N THR A 59 -9.39 -12.52 12.60
CA THR A 59 -10.64 -13.28 12.64
C THR A 59 -11.85 -12.34 12.66
N PHE A 60 -12.86 -12.65 11.84
CA PHE A 60 -14.14 -11.94 11.81
C PHE A 60 -15.30 -12.94 11.71
N GLU A 61 -16.50 -12.50 12.11
CA GLU A 61 -17.72 -13.30 12.01
C GLU A 61 -18.42 -13.04 10.67
N ALA A 62 -18.78 -14.12 9.99
CA ALA A 62 -19.62 -14.11 8.80
C ALA A 62 -20.83 -15.02 9.02
N PRO A 63 -21.91 -14.92 8.21
CA PRO A 63 -23.06 -15.82 8.31
C PRO A 63 -22.70 -17.32 8.19
N LEU A 64 -21.56 -17.63 7.56
CA LEU A 64 -21.04 -18.99 7.38
C LEU A 64 -20.12 -19.45 8.53
N GLY A 65 -19.93 -18.63 9.56
CA GLY A 65 -19.07 -18.89 10.70
C GLY A 65 -17.88 -17.94 10.80
N LYS A 66 -16.94 -18.29 11.68
CA LYS A 66 -15.72 -17.51 11.89
C LYS A 66 -14.76 -17.73 10.72
N MET A 67 -14.32 -16.63 10.13
CA MET A 67 -13.35 -16.61 9.03
C MET A 67 -12.16 -15.75 9.44
N GLN A 68 -11.06 -15.88 8.71
CA GLN A 68 -9.85 -15.05 8.91
C GLN A 68 -9.33 -14.58 7.57
N LEU A 69 -8.65 -13.44 7.56
CA LEU A 69 -8.02 -12.92 6.35
C LEU A 69 -6.76 -13.70 6.01
N LYS A 70 -6.53 -13.91 4.71
CA LYS A 70 -5.30 -14.53 4.18
C LYS A 70 -4.43 -13.52 3.43
N ARG A 71 -4.95 -12.31 3.24
CA ARG A 71 -4.35 -11.23 2.47
C ARG A 71 -4.32 -9.96 3.32
N LEU A 72 -3.41 -9.05 2.99
CA LEU A 72 -3.21 -7.82 3.74
C LEU A 72 -4.51 -6.99 3.75
N PRO A 73 -5.10 -6.73 4.92
CA PRO A 73 -6.34 -5.96 4.98
C PRO A 73 -6.09 -4.48 4.72
N GLN A 74 -6.98 -3.85 3.96
CA GLN A 74 -7.05 -2.39 3.96
C GLN A 74 -7.51 -1.89 5.34
N GLY A 75 -6.84 -0.87 5.88
CA GLY A 75 -7.15 -0.29 7.20
C GLY A 75 -6.37 -0.87 8.39
N ALA A 76 -5.50 -1.86 8.20
CA ALA A 76 -4.58 -2.31 9.25
C ALA A 76 -3.39 -1.33 9.40
N THR A 77 -2.87 -1.19 10.62
CA THR A 77 -1.81 -0.23 11.00
C THR A 77 -0.64 -0.19 10.03
N ASN A 78 -0.14 -1.36 9.61
CA ASN A 78 1.07 -1.47 8.79
C ASN A 78 0.77 -1.78 7.31
N SER A 79 -0.49 -1.78 6.89
CA SER A 79 -0.84 -2.20 5.53
C SER A 79 -0.23 -1.30 4.46
N VAL A 80 -0.24 0.02 4.68
CA VAL A 80 0.39 0.98 3.75
C VAL A 80 1.89 0.74 3.67
N ALA A 81 2.58 0.60 4.82
CA ALA A 81 4.02 0.35 4.87
C ALA A 81 4.42 -0.94 4.14
N VAL A 82 3.69 -2.04 4.40
CA VAL A 82 3.94 -3.33 3.73
C VAL A 82 3.70 -3.23 2.22
N TYR A 83 2.63 -2.55 1.81
CA TYR A 83 2.31 -2.38 0.40
C TYR A 83 3.34 -1.48 -0.31
N GLN A 84 3.73 -0.37 0.32
CA GLN A 84 4.78 0.52 -0.17
C GLN A 84 6.09 -0.24 -0.38
N ALA A 85 6.52 -1.03 0.62
CA ALA A 85 7.73 -1.84 0.52
C ALA A 85 7.65 -2.89 -0.62
N GLN A 86 6.49 -3.53 -0.78
CA GLN A 86 6.27 -4.48 -1.88
C GLN A 86 6.38 -3.78 -3.24
N MET A 87 5.69 -2.66 -3.43
CA MET A 87 5.70 -1.93 -4.70
C MET A 87 7.07 -1.35 -5.02
N SER A 88 7.77 -0.80 -4.02
CA SER A 88 9.15 -0.36 -4.18
C SER A 88 10.08 -1.49 -4.61
N TRP A 89 9.89 -2.71 -4.10
CA TRP A 89 10.66 -3.88 -4.54
C TRP A 89 10.32 -4.30 -5.97
N ILE A 90 9.02 -4.31 -6.34
CA ILE A 90 8.57 -4.68 -7.70
C ILE A 90 9.11 -3.68 -8.73
N LEU A 91 9.07 -2.39 -8.43
CA LEU A 91 9.37 -1.31 -9.36
C LEU A 91 10.76 -0.69 -9.15
N GLN A 92 11.63 -1.37 -8.41
CA GLN A 92 12.96 -0.88 -8.03
C GLN A 92 13.85 -0.46 -9.21
N GLN A 93 13.58 -0.96 -10.42
CA GLN A 93 14.34 -0.61 -11.63
C GLN A 93 13.86 0.68 -12.29
N GLU A 94 12.63 1.09 -12.00
CA GLU A 94 11.94 2.25 -12.58
C GLU A 94 11.93 3.44 -11.62
N ILE A 95 12.10 3.17 -10.32
CA ILE A 95 12.20 4.19 -9.28
C ILE A 95 13.67 4.64 -9.12
N PRO A 96 13.96 5.95 -9.06
CA PRO A 96 13.02 7.08 -9.13
C PRO A 96 12.81 7.68 -10.53
N GLU A 97 13.46 7.17 -11.58
CA GLU A 97 13.58 7.88 -12.86
C GLU A 97 12.25 7.98 -13.64
N SER A 98 11.49 6.90 -13.72
CA SER A 98 10.30 6.76 -14.57
C SER A 98 9.03 6.55 -13.76
N VAL A 99 9.13 6.02 -12.53
CA VAL A 99 7.97 5.72 -11.68
C VAL A 99 8.17 6.27 -10.26
N GLY A 100 7.06 6.71 -9.64
CA GLY A 100 6.94 6.97 -8.21
C GLY A 100 5.75 6.20 -7.63
N ILE A 101 5.81 5.82 -6.36
CA ILE A 101 4.73 5.09 -5.67
C ILE A 101 4.37 5.82 -4.39
N SER A 102 3.08 6.02 -4.14
CA SER A 102 2.60 6.54 -2.86
C SER A 102 1.27 5.91 -2.49
N ILE A 103 1.23 5.21 -1.35
CA ILE A 103 0.05 4.48 -0.89
C ILE A 103 -0.42 3.53 -1.99
N ASP A 104 -1.57 3.76 -2.62
CA ASP A 104 -2.15 2.95 -3.69
C ASP A 104 -2.03 3.59 -5.08
N TYR A 105 -1.25 4.68 -5.21
CA TYR A 105 -1.04 5.35 -6.48
C TYR A 105 0.33 5.04 -7.09
N GLY A 106 0.31 4.68 -8.38
CA GLY A 106 1.48 4.64 -9.25
C GLY A 106 1.56 5.89 -10.12
N GLY A 107 2.62 6.67 -9.94
CA GLY A 107 2.93 7.84 -10.76
C GLY A 107 3.91 7.47 -11.87
N ILE A 108 3.58 7.77 -13.13
CA ILE A 108 4.46 7.58 -14.28
C ILE A 108 4.96 8.94 -14.74
N LYS A 109 6.29 9.10 -14.80
CA LYS A 109 6.96 10.36 -15.13
C LYS A 109 7.20 10.43 -16.64
N GLY A 110 6.61 11.45 -17.28
CA GLY A 110 6.85 11.73 -18.68
C GLY A 110 8.26 12.27 -18.96
N PRO A 111 8.54 12.72 -20.20
CA PRO A 111 9.80 13.34 -20.55
C PRO A 111 10.03 14.62 -19.72
N ARG A 112 11.29 14.98 -19.49
CA ARG A 112 11.63 16.26 -18.83
C ARG A 112 11.18 17.43 -19.71
N SER A 113 10.71 18.49 -19.08
CA SER A 113 10.45 19.77 -19.74
C SER A 113 11.79 20.41 -20.14
N LEU A 114 11.80 21.09 -21.29
CA LEU A 114 12.94 21.87 -21.78
C LEU A 114 13.26 23.04 -20.85
#